data_AF-A0A3M7TGW6-F1
#
_entry.id   AF-A0A3M7TGW6-F1
#
_cell.length_a   1.000
_cell.length_b   1.000
_cell.length_c   1.000
_cell.angle_alpha   90.00
_cell.angle_beta   90.00
_cell.angle_gamma   90.00
#
_symmetry.space_group_name_H-M   'P 1'
#
loop_
_entity.id
_entity.type
_entity.pdbx_description
1 polymer ?
#
loop_
_entity_poly.entity_id
_entity_poly.type
_entity_poly.pdbx_seq_one_letter_code
_entity_poly.pdbx_strand_id
1 'polypeptide(L)'
;MSGFDDFKILNLLSEQLYDDYSNNLIVDKDFMEKMDDIRIKMQEALNRRLDDIDDFAKSIGYVIIRSPKPSLLSCKNVKFKINRN
;
A
#
# COMPACT_ATOMS: atom_id res chain seq x y z
N MET A 1 -7.27 -0.73 -16.46
CA MET A 1 -8.01 -0.42 -15.22
C MET A 1 -7.21 -0.77 -13.95
N SER A 2 -5.90 -1.03 -13.99
CA SER A 2 -5.11 -1.41 -12.78
C SER A 2 -4.61 -0.22 -11.95
N GLY A 3 -4.13 0.86 -12.60
CA GLY A 3 -3.45 1.95 -11.87
C GLY A 3 -4.27 2.70 -10.81
N PHE A 4 -5.60 2.62 -10.84
CA PHE A 4 -6.45 3.22 -9.80
C PHE A 4 -6.50 2.37 -8.52
N ASP A 5 -6.40 1.05 -8.63
CA ASP A 5 -6.34 0.17 -7.47
C ASP A 5 -4.95 0.21 -6.84
N ASP A 6 -3.90 0.34 -7.66
CA ASP A 6 -2.52 0.50 -7.19
C ASP A 6 -2.33 1.78 -6.38
N PHE A 7 -2.89 2.90 -6.86
CA PHE A 7 -2.85 4.17 -6.13
C PHE A 7 -3.56 4.10 -4.77
N LYS A 8 -4.71 3.40 -4.71
CA LYS A 8 -5.42 3.19 -3.44
C LYS A 8 -4.61 2.36 -2.45
N ILE A 9 -3.93 1.32 -2.93
CA ILE A 9 -3.06 0.49 -2.10
C ILE A 9 -1.89 1.32 -1.55
N LEU A 10 -1.25 2.14 -2.39
CA LEU A 10 -0.17 3.03 -1.96
C LEU A 10 -0.66 4.06 -0.92
N ASN A 11 -1.87 4.59 -1.09
CA ASN A 11 -2.47 5.51 -0.11
C ASN A 11 -2.71 4.81 1.24
N LEU A 12 -3.23 3.58 1.22
CA LEU A 12 -3.39 2.80 2.43
C LEU A 12 -2.03 2.45 3.07
N LEU A 13 -0.98 2.22 2.26
CA LEU A 13 0.38 1.98 2.78
C LEU A 13 0.91 3.22 3.51
N SER A 14 0.68 4.42 2.96
CA SER A 14 1.07 5.64 3.65
C SER A 14 0.31 5.88 4.95
N GLU A 15 -1.00 5.58 4.97
CA GLU A 15 -1.81 5.68 6.18
C GLU A 15 -1.30 4.71 7.26
N GLN A 16 -1.07 3.45 6.92
CA GLN A 16 -0.53 2.45 7.85
C GLN A 16 0.89 2.82 8.34
N LEU A 17 1.75 3.33 7.45
CA LEU A 17 3.09 3.77 7.81
C LEU A 17 3.06 4.95 8.80
N TYR A 18 2.14 5.89 8.58
CA TYR A 18 1.91 7.00 9.51
C TYR A 18 1.37 6.51 10.86
N ASP A 19 0.44 5.56 10.86
CA ASP A 19 -0.08 4.98 12.10
C ASP A 19 1.05 4.28 12.88
N ASP A 20 1.87 3.47 12.22
CA ASP A 20 3.01 2.79 12.85
C ASP A 20 4.03 3.80 13.42
N TYR A 21 4.27 4.90 12.72
CA TYR A 21 5.10 6.00 13.18
C TYR A 21 4.50 6.68 14.43
N SER A 22 3.21 7.02 14.37
CA SER A 22 2.49 7.66 15.49
C SER A 22 2.46 6.81 16.76
N ASN A 23 2.51 5.48 16.58
CA ASN A 23 2.58 4.50 17.66
C ASN A 23 4.02 4.17 18.11
N ASN A 24 5.04 4.91 17.63
CA ASN A 24 6.46 4.68 17.91
C ASN A 24 6.98 3.29 17.52
N LEU A 25 6.37 2.63 16.53
CA LEU A 25 6.79 1.32 16.04
C LEU A 25 7.85 1.40 14.94
N ILE A 26 8.14 2.61 14.46
CA ILE A 26 9.11 2.96 13.42
C ILE A 26 9.77 4.28 13.84
N VAL A 27 11.08 4.40 13.65
CA VAL A 27 11.83 5.63 13.98
C VAL A 27 11.70 6.69 12.88
N ASP A 28 11.87 7.97 13.22
CA ASP A 28 11.75 9.11 12.30
C ASP A 28 12.46 8.88 10.96
N LYS A 29 13.71 8.40 11.01
CA LYS A 29 14.53 8.17 9.81
C LYS A 29 13.87 7.15 8.87
N ASP A 30 13.48 6.00 9.40
CA ASP A 30 12.85 4.92 8.64
C ASP A 30 11.48 5.34 8.10
N PHE A 31 10.74 6.15 8.86
CA PHE A 31 9.47 6.73 8.40
C PHE A 31 9.69 7.62 7.18
N MET A 32 10.64 8.55 7.25
CA MET A 32 10.94 9.49 6.16
C MET A 32 11.40 8.76 4.90
N GLU A 33 12.32 7.80 5.03
CA GLU A 33 12.81 7.00 3.90
C GLU A 33 11.66 6.22 3.23
N LYS A 34 10.86 5.48 4.00
CA LYS A 34 9.73 4.70 3.47
C LYS A 34 8.62 5.56 2.88
N MET A 35 8.38 6.74 3.45
CA MET A 35 7.35 7.66 2.94
C MET A 35 7.78 8.28 1.60
N ASP A 36 9.06 8.59 1.43
CA ASP A 36 9.60 9.03 0.15
C ASP A 36 9.51 7.93 -0.91
N ASP A 37 9.81 6.68 -0.56
CA ASP A 37 9.64 5.55 -1.46
C ASP A 37 8.17 5.38 -1.91
N ILE A 38 7.22 5.46 -0.98
CA ILE A 38 5.78 5.40 -1.30
C ILE A 38 5.40 6.54 -2.26
N ARG A 39 5.91 7.75 -2.03
CA ARG A 39 5.65 8.92 -2.88
C ARG A 39 6.18 8.72 -4.30
N ILE A 40 7.37 8.15 -4.47
CA ILE A 40 7.94 7.80 -5.77
C ILE A 40 7.04 6.79 -6.48
N LYS A 41 6.62 5.73 -5.77
CA LYS A 41 5.71 4.71 -6.32
C LYS A 41 4.33 5.27 -6.70
N MET A 42 3.81 6.24 -5.95
CA MET A 42 2.56 6.93 -6.33
C MET A 42 2.70 7.66 -7.66
N GLN A 43 3.84 8.31 -7.91
CA GLN A 43 4.10 8.97 -9.19
C GLN A 43 4.27 7.94 -10.34
N GLU A 44 4.92 6.81 -10.08
CA GLU A 44 5.01 5.70 -11.04
C GLU A 44 3.63 5.12 -11.38
N ALA A 45 2.75 4.96 -10.38
CA ALA A 45 1.38 4.47 -10.55
C ALA A 45 0.55 5.41 -11.43
N LEU A 46 0.66 6.73 -11.21
CA LEU A 46 0.01 7.75 -12.05
C LEU A 46 0.48 7.68 -13.51
N ASN A 47 1.77 7.39 -13.71
CA ASN A 47 2.38 7.23 -15.03
C ASN A 47 2.22 5.82 -15.64
N ARG A 48 1.48 4.91 -14.97
CA ARG A 48 1.28 3.49 -15.36
C ARG A 48 2.60 2.72 -15.54
N ARG A 49 3.61 3.08 -14.74
CA ARG A 49 4.94 2.43 -14.69
C ARG A 49 5.17 1.67 -13.39
N LEU A 50 4.12 1.53 -12.57
CA LEU A 50 4.24 0.78 -11.33
C LEU A 50 4.28 -0.71 -11.65
N ASP A 51 5.45 -1.30 -11.45
CA ASP A 51 5.65 -2.74 -11.48
C ASP A 51 5.55 -3.30 -10.06
N ASP A 52 4.94 -4.49 -9.96
CA ASP A 52 4.73 -5.33 -8.77
C ASP A 52 4.60 -4.61 -7.41
N ILE A 53 3.39 -4.12 -7.14
CA ILE A 53 3.04 -3.46 -5.87
C ILE A 53 3.15 -4.37 -4.64
N ASP A 54 3.02 -5.69 -4.83
CA ASP A 54 3.07 -6.64 -3.72
C ASP A 54 4.50 -6.82 -3.23
N ASP A 55 5.48 -6.82 -4.14
CA ASP A 55 6.90 -6.87 -3.79
C ASP A 55 7.40 -5.54 -3.21
N PHE A 56 6.90 -4.40 -3.70
CA PHE A 56 7.15 -3.11 -3.06
C PHE A 56 6.63 -3.07 -1.61
N ALA A 57 5.38 -3.50 -1.37
CA ALA A 57 4.84 -3.52 -0.02
C ALA A 57 5.72 -4.36 0.93
N LYS A 58 6.18 -5.53 0.49
CA LYS A 58 7.08 -6.37 1.29
C LYS A 58 8.41 -5.68 1.58
N SER A 59 8.99 -4.96 0.62
CA SER A 59 10.29 -4.30 0.81
C SER A 59 10.23 -3.22 1.89
N ILE A 60 9.09 -2.56 2.06
CA ILE A 60 8.88 -1.57 3.14
C ILE A 60 8.33 -2.20 4.45
N GLY A 61 8.14 -3.52 4.48
CA GLY A 61 7.77 -4.28 5.68
C GLY A 61 6.27 -4.54 5.85
N TYR A 62 5.48 -4.43 4.78
CA TYR A 62 4.04 -4.62 4.78
C TYR A 62 3.60 -5.74 3.85
N VAL A 63 2.45 -6.32 4.13
CA VAL A 63 1.80 -7.33 3.27
C VAL A 63 0.42 -6.83 2.88
N ILE A 64 0.14 -6.87 1.58
CA ILE A 64 -1.18 -6.56 1.03
C ILE A 64 -2.04 -7.82 1.08
N ILE A 65 -3.05 -7.80 1.95
CA ILE A 65 -4.03 -8.88 2.06
C ILE A 65 -5.20 -8.54 1.13
N ARG A 66 -5.25 -9.24 0.00
CA ARG A 66 -6.35 -9.14 -0.98
C ARG A 66 -7.44 -10.14 -0.57
N SER A 67 -8.58 -9.66 -0.08
CA SER A 67 -9.70 -10.55 0.26
C SER A 67 -10.18 -11.31 -0.99
N PRO A 68 -10.46 -12.62 -0.92
CA PRO A 68 -10.99 -13.36 -2.07
C PRO A 68 -12.35 -12.78 -2.49
N LYS A 69 -12.59 -12.73 -3.81
CA LYS A 69 -13.83 -12.22 -4.43
C LYS A 69 -15.04 -12.83 -3.71
N PRO A 70 -15.98 -12.05 -3.15
CA PRO A 70 -17.25 -12.60 -2.72
C PRO A 70 -17.96 -13.17 -3.96
N SER A 71 -18.36 -14.43 -3.88
CA SER A 71 -19.18 -15.13 -4.86
C SER A 71 -20.37 -14.25 -5.29
N LEU A 72 -20.37 -13.79 -6.55
CA LEU A 72 -21.47 -13.35 -7.44
C LEU A 72 -22.64 -12.47 -6.92
N LEU A 73 -22.73 -12.10 -5.64
CA LEU A 73 -23.87 -11.39 -5.04
C LEU A 73 -23.50 -10.10 -4.29
N SER A 74 -22.21 -9.79 -4.15
CA SER A 74 -21.74 -8.57 -3.47
C SER A 74 -20.65 -7.87 -4.27
N CYS A 75 -20.97 -7.46 -5.49
CA CYS A 75 -20.17 -6.51 -6.25
C CYS A 75 -20.29 -5.13 -5.59
N LYS A 76 -19.30 -4.70 -4.78
CA LYS A 76 -18.91 -3.27 -4.77
C LYS A 76 -17.61 -2.85 -4.12
N ASN A 77 -16.91 -3.65 -3.30
CA ASN A 77 -15.63 -3.18 -2.73
C ASN A 77 -14.64 -4.34 -2.61
N VAL A 78 -13.59 -4.33 -3.44
CA VAL A 78 -12.39 -5.11 -3.13
C VAL A 78 -11.82 -4.50 -1.86
N LYS A 79 -11.96 -5.22 -0.74
CA LYS A 79 -11.40 -4.80 0.55
C LYS A 79 -9.96 -5.27 0.61
N PHE A 80 -9.04 -4.36 0.29
CA PHE A 80 -7.63 -4.53 0.59
C PHE A 80 -7.41 -4.20 2.07
N LYS A 81 -6.60 -5.00 2.76
CA LYS A 81 -6.07 -4.69 4.09
C LYS A 81 -4.55 -4.73 4.03
N ILE A 82 -3.91 -3.83 4.74
CA ILE A 82 -2.45 -3.82 4.89
C ILE A 82 -2.15 -4.28 6.30
N ASN A 83 -1.19 -5.18 6.43
CA ASN A 83 -0.68 -5.61 7.72
C ASN A 83 0.85 -5.51 7.72
N ARG A 84 1.44 -5.26 8.88
CA ARG A 84 2.88 -5.34 9.06
C ARG A 84 3.31 -6.82 8.98
N ASN A 85 4.40 -7.10 8.28
CA ASN A 85 4.96 -8.45 8.18
C ASN A 85 5.65 -8.86 9.48
#